data_AF-A0A7X6DRB3-F1
#
_entry.id   AF-A0A7X6DRB3-F1
#
_cell.length_a   1.000
_cell.length_b   1.000
_cell.length_c   1.000
_cell.angle_alpha   90.00
_cell.angle_beta   90.00
_cell.angle_gamma   90.00
#
_symmetry.space_group_name_H-M   'P 1'
#
loop_
_entity.id
_entity.type
_entity.pdbx_description
1 polymer ?
#
loop_
_entity_poly.entity_id
_entity_poly.type
_entity_poly.pdbx_seq_one_letter_code
_entity_poly.pdbx_strand_id
1 'polypeptide(L)' 'MGWRNRINQFFSIGLLLLAVGCGNPEAKSKELYDTAQFEEQQRNFKHARQLYERILKEYPETETAKQAETRLKELEEK' A
#
# COMPACT_ATOMS: atom_id res chain seq x y z
N MET A 1 27.37 -33.53 31.02
CA MET A 1 27.36 -32.18 30.39
C MET A 1 26.70 -32.25 29.00
N GLY A 2 25.38 -32.38 28.92
CA GLY A 2 24.69 -32.56 27.62
C GLY A 2 23.26 -32.02 27.55
N TRP A 3 22.79 -31.32 28.59
CA TRP A 3 21.42 -30.82 28.64
C TRP A 3 21.30 -29.30 28.41
N ARG A 4 22.36 -28.52 28.69
CA ARG A 4 22.36 -27.06 28.48
C ARG A 4 22.39 -26.62 27.01
N ASN A 5 22.90 -27.46 26.10
CA ASN A 5 23.01 -27.09 24.68
C ASN A 5 21.76 -27.39 23.83
N ARG A 6 20.81 -28.21 24.31
CA ARG A 6 19.59 -28.49 23.53
C ARG A 6 18.51 -27.42 23.71
N ILE A 7 18.47 -26.74 24.85
CA ILE A 7 17.56 -25.61 25.08
C ILE A 7 17.99 -24.39 24.24
N ASN A 8 19.30 -24.19 24.06
CA ASN A 8 19.83 -23.08 23.24
C ASN A 8 19.70 -23.33 21.71
N GLN A 9 19.46 -24.58 21.31
CA GLN A 9 19.24 -24.95 19.91
C GLN A 9 17.79 -24.76 19.46
N PHE A 10 16.84 -24.65 20.41
CA PHE A 10 15.46 -24.24 20.12
C PHE A 10 15.30 -22.72 20.01
N PHE A 11 16.16 -21.94 20.68
CA PHE A 11 16.12 -20.47 20.64
C PHE A 11 16.66 -19.86 19.33
N SER A 12 17.31 -20.64 18.46
CA SER A 12 17.98 -20.11 17.25
C SER A 12 17.20 -20.33 15.94
N ILE A 13 16.10 -21.10 15.93
CA ILE A 13 15.34 -21.40 14.70
C ILE A 13 13.97 -20.69 14.66
N GLY A 14 13.49 -20.15 15.79
CA GLY A 14 12.20 -19.45 15.86
C GLY A 14 12.19 -17.98 15.38
N LEU A 15 13.36 -17.38 15.12
CA LEU A 15 13.48 -15.93 14.90
C LEU A 15 13.47 -15.50 13.42
N LEU A 16 13.42 -16.43 12.46
CA LEU A 16 13.65 -16.13 11.03
C LEU A 16 12.41 -16.17 10.13
N LEU A 17 11.19 -16.25 10.69
CA LEU A 17 9.94 -16.38 9.91
C LEU A 17 8.99 -15.18 9.98
N LEU A 18 9.39 -14.05 10.57
CA LEU A 18 8.50 -12.88 10.75
C LEU A 18 8.65 -11.78 9.67
N ALA A 19 9.48 -11.98 8.64
CA ALA A 19 9.92 -10.89 7.77
C ALA A 19 9.27 -10.84 6.37
N VAL A 20 8.03 -11.30 6.21
CA VAL A 20 7.27 -11.05 4.96
C VAL A 20 5.89 -10.52 5.31
N GLY A 21 5.85 -9.29 5.82
CA GLY A 21 4.64 -8.47 5.78
C GLY A 21 4.36 -8.08 4.33
N CYS A 22 3.77 -8.99 3.54
CA CYS A 22 3.18 -8.65 2.25
C CYS A 22 2.00 -7.68 2.50
N GLY A 23 2.28 -6.38 2.56
CA GLY A 23 1.23 -5.37 2.55
C GLY A 23 0.48 -5.49 1.23
N ASN A 24 -0.81 -5.84 1.30
CA ASN A 24 -1.66 -6.02 0.13
C ASN A 24 -1.64 -4.74 -0.74
N PRO A 25 -1.08 -4.78 -1.97
CA PRO A 25 -1.01 -3.60 -2.85
C PRO A 25 -2.38 -2.97 -3.08
N GLU A 26 -3.43 -3.79 -3.20
CA GLU A 26 -4.80 -3.32 -3.40
C GLU A 26 -5.29 -2.48 -2.21
N ALA A 27 -5.00 -2.93 -0.98
CA ALA A 27 -5.40 -2.20 0.22
C ALA A 27 -4.68 -0.84 0.31
N LYS A 28 -3.39 -0.80 -0.01
CA LYS A 28 -2.60 0.45 0.01
C LYS A 28 -3.03 1.42 -1.08
N SER A 29 -3.28 0.94 -2.30
CA SER A 29 -3.82 1.80 -3.36
C SER A 29 -5.19 2.33 -2.98
N LYS A 30 -6.02 1.52 -2.33
CA LYS A 30 -7.36 1.93 -1.87
C LYS A 30 -7.30 3.05 -0.83
N GLU A 31 -6.39 2.97 0.15
CA GLU A 31 -6.20 4.04 1.15
C GLU A 31 -5.82 5.38 0.51
N LEU A 32 -4.92 5.35 -0.48
CA LEU A 32 -4.57 6.54 -1.26
C LEU A 32 -5.76 7.07 -2.08
N TYR A 33 -6.56 6.16 -2.67
CA TYR A 33 -7.72 6.52 -3.46
C TYR A 33 -8.80 7.19 -2.61
N ASP A 34 -9.10 6.62 -1.44
CA ASP A 34 -10.06 7.19 -0.50
C ASP A 34 -9.61 8.59 -0.03
N THR A 35 -8.30 8.78 0.17
CA THR A 35 -7.73 10.10 0.50
C THR A 35 -7.87 11.07 -0.68
N ALA A 36 -7.62 10.63 -1.92
CA ALA A 36 -7.78 11.45 -3.11
C ALA A 36 -9.23 11.93 -3.27
N GLN A 37 -10.20 11.02 -3.06
CA GLN A 37 -11.63 11.34 -3.08
C GLN A 37 -12.01 12.35 -2.00
N PHE A 38 -11.46 12.23 -0.79
CA PHE A 38 -11.66 13.23 0.26
C PHE A 38 -11.12 14.60 -0.15
N GLU A 39 -9.93 14.68 -0.72
CA GLU A 39 -9.35 15.94 -1.22
C GLU A 39 -10.16 16.55 -2.36
N GLU A 40 -10.72 15.73 -3.26
CA GLU A 40 -11.67 16.21 -4.28
C GLU A 40 -12.90 16.86 -3.66
N GLN A 41 -13.49 16.23 -2.63
CA GLN A 41 -14.65 16.77 -1.92
C GLN A 41 -14.34 18.11 -1.25
N GLN A 42 -13.11 18.29 -0.77
CA GLN A 42 -12.61 19.56 -0.23
C GLN A 42 -12.21 20.58 -1.30
N ARG A 43 -12.41 20.28 -2.59
CA ARG A 43 -11.98 21.08 -3.75
C ARG A 43 -10.46 21.26 -3.86
N ASN A 44 -9.68 20.41 -3.20
CA ASN A 44 -8.23 20.36 -3.28
C ASN A 44 -7.78 19.53 -4.50
N PHE A 45 -8.26 19.88 -5.69
CA PHE A 45 -8.07 19.08 -6.91
C PHE A 45 -6.59 18.87 -7.27
N LYS A 46 -5.71 19.81 -6.91
CA LYS A 46 -4.26 19.63 -7.09
C LYS A 46 -3.74 18.43 -6.29
N HIS A 47 -4.13 18.30 -5.02
CA HIS A 47 -3.67 17.22 -4.17
C HIS A 47 -4.33 15.89 -4.54
N ALA A 48 -5.62 15.91 -4.89
CA ALA A 48 -6.31 14.74 -5.41
C ALA A 48 -5.62 14.15 -6.65
N ARG A 49 -5.25 14.98 -7.63
CA ARG A 49 -4.51 14.53 -8.83
C ARG A 49 -3.17 13.90 -8.48
N GLN A 50 -2.41 14.53 -7.59
CA GLN A 50 -1.12 13.99 -7.13
C GLN A 50 -1.26 12.61 -6.48
N LEU A 51 -2.34 12.40 -5.71
CA LEU A 51 -2.63 11.09 -5.11
C LEU A 51 -3.03 10.04 -6.16
N TYR A 52 -3.83 10.40 -7.16
CA TYR A 52 -4.14 9.47 -8.27
C TYR A 52 -2.90 9.10 -9.08
N GLU A 53 -2.10 10.07 -9.48
CA GLU A 53 -0.82 9.83 -10.17
C GLU A 53 0.09 8.91 -9.35
N ARG A 54 0.14 9.10 -8.03
CA ARG A 54 0.89 8.24 -7.13
C ARG A 54 0.38 6.80 -7.14
N ILE A 55 -0.94 6.59 -7.15
CA ILE A 55 -1.51 5.24 -7.26
C ILE A 55 -1.07 4.57 -8.56
N LEU A 56 -1.16 5.28 -9.69
CA LEU A 56 -0.73 4.75 -10.99
C LEU A 56 0.76 4.40 -11.02
N LYS A 57 1.58 5.16 -10.31
CA LYS A 57 3.03 4.96 -10.24
C LYS A 57 3.43 3.82 -9.30
N GLU A 58 2.84 3.76 -8.11
CA GLU A 58 3.26 2.82 -7.04
C GLU A 58 2.49 1.50 -7.07
N TYR A 59 1.28 1.48 -7.61
CA TYR A 59 0.37 0.32 -7.61
C TYR A 59 -0.28 0.07 -8.99
N PRO A 60 0.48 0.05 -10.10
CA PRO A 60 -0.09 0.04 -11.46
C PRO A 60 -0.97 -1.18 -11.79
N GLU A 61 -0.80 -2.30 -11.08
CA GLU A 61 -1.51 -3.56 -11.37
C GLU A 61 -2.80 -3.73 -10.57
N THR A 62 -3.18 -2.77 -9.71
CA THR A 62 -4.37 -2.89 -8.86
C THR A 62 -5.65 -2.49 -9.60
N GLU A 63 -6.80 -3.02 -9.16
CA GLU A 63 -8.08 -2.56 -9.69
C GLU A 63 -8.34 -1.10 -9.30
N THR A 64 -7.88 -0.71 -8.12
CA THR A 64 -7.88 0.69 -7.68
C THR A 64 -7.10 1.62 -8.62
N ALA A 65 -5.99 1.17 -9.22
CA ALA A 65 -5.26 1.99 -10.18
C ALA A 65 -6.07 2.30 -11.44
N LYS A 66 -6.87 1.34 -11.95
CA LYS A 66 -7.79 1.59 -13.08
C LYS A 66 -8.85 2.65 -12.73
N GLN A 67 -9.34 2.62 -11.48
CA GLN A 67 -10.28 3.62 -10.97
C GLN A 67 -9.61 4.99 -10.86
N ALA A 68 -8.39 5.05 -10.30
CA ALA A 68 -7.60 6.27 -10.19
C ALA A 68 -7.33 6.90 -11.56
N GLU A 69 -7.00 6.10 -12.58
CA GLU A 69 -6.80 6.58 -13.94
C GLU A 69 -8.05 7.24 -14.51
N THR A 70 -9.21 6.60 -14.33
CA THR A 70 -10.50 7.12 -14.80
C THR A 70 -10.81 8.46 -14.13
N ARG A 71 -10.66 8.53 -12.80
CA ARG A 71 -10.87 9.77 -12.04
C ARG A 71 -9.91 10.88 -12.43
N LEU A 72 -8.64 10.56 -12.66
CA LEU A 72 -7.63 11.54 -13.05
C LEU A 72 -8.00 12.21 -14.38
N LYS A 73 -8.43 11.43 -15.39
CA LYS A 73 -8.89 11.97 -16.68
C LYS A 73 -10.07 12.92 -16.52
N GLU A 74 -11.06 12.56 -15.71
CA GLU A 74 -12.21 13.44 -15.43
C GLU A 74 -11.84 14.75 -14.71
N LEU A 75 -10.74 14.76 -13.95
CA LEU A 75 -10.25 15.96 -13.27
C LEU A 75 -9.40 16.87 -14.17
N GLU A 76 -8.78 16.34 -15.21
CA GLU A 76 -8.03 17.14 -16.19
C GLU A 76 -8.96 18.06 -17.03
N GLU A 77 -10.24 17.72 -17.09
CA GLU A 77 -11.28 18.50 -17.78
C GLU A 77 -11.87 19.64 -16.92
N LYS A 78 -11.43 19.80 -15.65
CA LYS A 78 -11.94 20.80 -14.69
C LYS A 78 -10.93 21.89 -14.35
#